data_AF-A0A133XFU1-F1
#
_entry.id   AF-A0A133XFU1-F1
#
_cell.length_a   1.000
_cell.length_b   1.000
_cell.length_c   1.000
_cell.angle_alpha   90.00
_cell.angle_beta   90.00
_cell.angle_gamma   90.00
#
_symmetry.space_group_name_H-M   'P 1'
#
loop_
_entity.id
_entity.type
_entity.pdbx_description
1 polymer ?
#
loop_
_entity_poly.entity_id
_entity_poly.type
_entity_poly.pdbx_seq_one_letter_code
_entity_poly.pdbx_strand_id
1 'polypeptide(L)'
;MFKKLIAALLSLSVLTLNACGTPGPKYRNVRSYSEGLAPVQTQGGRWGFVNERQEWVIQPKFEDAGEFQGGKAAVRQNGKWGFINKRGEWL
;
A
#
# COMPACT_ATOMS: atom_id res chain seq x y z
N MET A 1 42.44 12.62 13.13
CA MET A 1 41.53 12.13 14.20
C MET A 1 40.14 12.66 13.92
N PHE A 2 39.21 11.78 13.57
CA PHE A 2 37.81 12.07 13.24
C PHE A 2 37.05 12.56 14.50
N LYS A 3 36.57 13.81 14.49
CA LYS A 3 35.63 14.29 15.51
C LYS A 3 34.20 14.11 14.98
N LYS A 4 33.49 13.26 15.71
CA LYS A 4 32.07 12.90 15.61
C LYS A 4 31.20 14.14 15.38
N LEU A 5 30.47 14.18 14.27
CA LEU A 5 29.41 15.16 14.02
C LEU A 5 28.15 14.62 14.71
N ILE A 6 27.77 15.28 15.80
CA ILE A 6 26.66 14.93 16.68
C ILE A 6 25.37 15.41 16.01
N ALA A 7 24.38 14.53 16.01
CA ALA A 7 23.06 14.73 15.45
C ALA A 7 22.20 15.74 16.24
N ALA A 8 21.24 16.31 15.51
CA ALA A 8 19.94 16.79 15.99
C ALA A 8 19.93 17.99 16.95
N LEU A 9 20.00 19.19 16.37
CA LEU A 9 19.40 20.41 16.94
C LEU A 9 18.60 21.12 15.85
N LEU A 10 17.32 20.75 15.70
CA LEU A 10 16.28 21.61 15.12
C LEU A 10 14.95 21.28 15.81
N SER A 11 14.81 21.71 17.06
CA SER A 11 13.50 22.00 17.64
C SER A 11 13.17 23.46 17.36
N LEU A 12 11.89 23.71 17.05
CA LEU A 12 11.20 25.01 17.05
C LEU A 12 11.14 25.81 15.73
N SER A 13 10.44 25.29 14.71
CA SER A 13 9.70 26.14 13.75
C SER A 13 8.78 25.33 12.82
N VAL A 14 7.67 24.80 13.31
CA VAL A 14 6.54 24.49 12.40
C VAL A 14 5.23 24.94 13.02
N LEU A 15 5.13 26.26 13.23
CA LEU A 15 3.85 26.96 13.34
C LEU A 15 3.44 27.37 11.92
N THR A 16 2.88 26.42 11.17
CA THR A 16 1.85 26.69 10.16
C THR A 16 0.74 25.68 10.36
N LEU A 17 -0.28 26.11 11.11
CA LEU A 17 -1.60 25.48 11.14
C LEU A 17 -2.22 25.68 9.75
N ASN A 18 -1.84 24.82 8.79
CA ASN A 18 -2.48 24.68 7.48
C ASN A 18 -2.02 23.36 6.85
N ALA A 19 -2.65 22.27 7.26
CA ALA A 19 -2.76 21.06 6.43
C ALA A 19 -4.13 20.43 6.67
N CYS A 20 -5.19 21.14 6.27
CA CYS A 20 -6.47 20.52 5.99
C CYS A 20 -6.23 19.51 4.86
N GLY A 21 -6.14 18.23 5.24
CA GLY A 21 -5.83 17.11 4.36
C GLY A 21 -4.34 16.80 4.31
N THR A 22 -3.87 15.88 5.16
CA THR A 22 -2.71 15.06 4.81
C THR A 22 -3.01 14.43 3.45
N PRO A 23 -2.19 14.63 2.40
CA PRO A 23 -2.36 13.93 1.14
C PRO A 23 -2.00 12.46 1.38
N GLY A 24 -2.96 11.71 1.92
CA GLY A 24 -2.92 10.27 1.94
C GLY A 24 -2.91 9.74 0.51
N PRO A 25 -2.46 8.49 0.31
CA PRO A 25 -2.46 7.90 -1.02
C PRO A 25 -3.88 7.93 -1.60
N LYS A 26 -4.03 8.63 -2.74
CA LYS A 26 -5.32 8.72 -3.43
C LYS A 26 -5.58 7.43 -4.21
N TYR A 27 -6.41 6.56 -3.66
CA TYR A 27 -6.88 5.37 -4.35
C TYR A 27 -8.11 5.67 -5.20
N ARG A 28 -8.23 5.00 -6.34
CA ARG A 28 -9.42 5.07 -7.19
C ARG A 28 -10.54 4.18 -6.63
N ASN A 29 -10.17 3.01 -6.13
CA ASN A 29 -11.10 2.05 -5.58
C ASN A 29 -10.43 1.26 -4.45
N VAL A 30 -11.22 0.83 -3.48
CA VAL A 30 -10.77 0.07 -2.30
C VAL A 30 -11.81 -1.02 -2.05
N ARG A 31 -11.36 -2.27 -1.94
CA ARG A 31 -12.19 -3.40 -1.48
C ARG A 31 -12.00 -3.62 0.02
N SER A 32 -12.83 -4.44 0.63
CA SER A 32 -12.82 -4.64 2.08
C SER A 32 -11.50 -5.25 2.54
N TYR A 33 -11.10 -4.94 3.76
CA TYR A 33 -10.04 -5.69 4.41
C TYR A 33 -10.51 -7.12 4.64
N SER A 34 -9.66 -8.07 4.30
CA SER A 34 -9.82 -9.47 4.67
C SER A 34 -8.46 -10.07 5.00
N GLU A 35 -8.42 -10.79 6.12
CA GLU A 35 -7.21 -11.42 6.64
C GLU A 35 -5.97 -10.49 6.75
N GLY A 36 -6.21 -9.22 7.09
CA GLY A 36 -5.19 -8.20 7.30
C GLY A 36 -4.73 -7.44 6.05
N LEU A 37 -5.31 -7.71 4.87
CA LEU A 37 -4.98 -7.04 3.61
C LEU A 37 -6.25 -6.52 2.91
N ALA A 38 -6.14 -5.36 2.29
CA ALA A 38 -7.19 -4.81 1.41
C ALA A 38 -6.68 -4.68 -0.03
N PRO A 39 -7.43 -5.14 -1.04
CA PRO A 39 -7.16 -4.83 -2.44
C PRO A 39 -7.46 -3.37 -2.73
N VAL A 40 -6.50 -2.69 -3.35
CA VAL A 40 -6.58 -1.26 -3.61
C VAL A 40 -6.16 -0.94 -5.03
N GLN A 41 -6.97 -0.14 -5.72
CA GLN A 41 -6.69 0.32 -7.07
C GLN A 41 -6.05 1.72 -7.05
N THR A 42 -4.92 1.83 -7.72
CA THR A 42 -4.24 3.12 -7.96
C THR A 42 -4.99 3.97 -8.99
N GLN A 43 -4.63 5.25 -9.10
CA GLN A 43 -5.13 6.11 -10.18
C GLN A 43 -4.78 5.57 -11.58
N GLY A 44 -3.65 4.87 -11.71
CA GLY A 44 -3.25 4.17 -12.93
C GLY A 44 -4.07 2.91 -13.25
N GLY A 45 -5.10 2.59 -12.45
CA GLY A 45 -5.99 1.47 -12.67
C GLY A 45 -5.44 0.11 -12.24
N ARG A 46 -4.21 0.04 -11.75
CA ARG A 46 -3.59 -1.20 -11.27
C ARG A 46 -3.94 -1.47 -9.82
N TRP A 47 -4.20 -2.74 -9.53
CA TRP A 47 -4.52 -3.25 -8.21
C TRP A 47 -3.26 -3.79 -7.51
N GLY A 48 -3.17 -3.50 -6.22
CA GLY A 48 -2.21 -4.06 -5.26
C GLY A 48 -2.91 -4.32 -3.93
N PHE A 49 -2.14 -4.61 -2.88
CA PHE A 49 -2.66 -4.90 -1.56
C PHE A 49 -1.94 -4.10 -0.48
N VAL A 50 -2.71 -3.48 0.41
CA VAL A 50 -2.21 -2.72 1.55
C VAL A 50 -2.58 -3.41 2.86
N ASN A 51 -1.77 -3.19 3.89
CA ASN A 51 -2.12 -3.54 5.26
C ASN A 51 -3.00 -2.45 5.91
N GLU A 52 -3.41 -2.67 7.15
CA GLU A 52 -4.24 -1.73 7.94
C GLU A 52 -3.56 -0.37 8.18
N ARG A 53 -2.24 -0.31 8.06
CA ARG A 53 -1.43 0.92 8.14
C ARG A 53 -1.34 1.66 6.79
N GLN A 54 -2.06 1.18 5.78
CA GLN A 54 -2.03 1.67 4.39
C GLN A 54 -0.66 1.52 3.72
N GLU A 55 0.17 0.61 4.20
CA GLU A 55 1.46 0.30 3.60
C GLU A 55 1.29 -0.82 2.56
N TRP A 56 1.95 -0.68 1.41
CA TRP A 56 1.92 -1.71 0.37
C TRP A 56 2.61 -2.98 0.83
N VAL A 57 1.84 -4.07 0.91
CA VAL A 57 2.38 -5.43 1.12
C VAL A 57 2.62 -6.09 -0.24
N ILE A 58 1.73 -5.84 -1.21
CA ILE A 58 1.90 -6.27 -2.59
C ILE A 58 1.73 -5.05 -3.49
N GLN A 59 2.81 -4.70 -4.19
CA GLN A 59 2.84 -3.53 -5.08
C GLN A 59 1.78 -3.63 -6.18
N PRO A 60 1.16 -2.50 -6.60
CA PRO A 60 0.16 -2.49 -7.66
C PRO A 60 0.70 -3.01 -8.99
N LYS A 61 0.27 -4.20 -9.39
CA LYS A 61 0.71 -4.84 -10.64
C LYS A 61 -0.38 -5.68 -11.32
N PHE A 62 -1.59 -5.72 -10.76
CA PHE A 62 -2.68 -6.52 -11.30
C PHE A 62 -3.68 -5.64 -12.04
N GLU A 63 -4.38 -6.22 -13.01
CA GLU A 63 -5.49 -5.57 -13.71
C GLU A 63 -6.76 -5.57 -12.84
N ASP A 64 -6.91 -6.59 -12.00
CA ASP A 64 -7.97 -6.72 -11.01
C ASP A 64 -7.50 -7.61 -9.84
N ALA A 65 -8.11 -7.46 -8.67
CA ALA A 65 -7.73 -8.19 -7.45
C ALA A 65 -8.88 -8.35 -6.44
N GLY A 66 -9.33 -9.56 -6.20
CA GLY A 66 -10.28 -9.89 -5.14
C GLY A 66 -9.68 -9.82 -3.74
N GLU A 67 -10.55 -9.88 -2.73
CA GLU A 67 -10.17 -9.95 -1.31
C GLU A 67 -9.47 -11.29 -1.01
N PHE A 68 -8.64 -11.30 0.04
CA PHE A 68 -8.05 -12.56 0.52
C PHE A 68 -9.10 -13.43 1.19
N GLN A 69 -9.10 -14.73 0.87
CA GLN A 69 -9.94 -15.74 1.52
C GLN A 69 -9.22 -17.09 1.51
N GLY A 70 -9.10 -17.72 2.68
CA GLY A 70 -8.34 -18.96 2.84
C GLY A 70 -6.86 -18.79 2.49
N GLY A 71 -6.26 -17.63 2.81
CA GLY A 71 -4.84 -17.36 2.55
C GLY A 71 -4.46 -17.09 1.09
N LYS A 72 -5.43 -17.01 0.17
CA LYS A 72 -5.23 -16.70 -1.24
C LYS A 72 -6.16 -15.58 -1.73
N ALA A 73 -5.75 -14.87 -2.77
CA ALA A 73 -6.58 -13.87 -3.45
C ALA A 73 -6.60 -14.14 -4.95
N ALA A 74 -7.77 -14.00 -5.58
CA ALA A 74 -7.90 -14.06 -7.03
C ALA A 74 -7.40 -12.75 -7.65
N VAL A 75 -6.49 -12.82 -8.61
CA VAL A 75 -5.96 -11.64 -9.31
C VAL A 75 -5.96 -11.86 -10.81
N ARG A 76 -6.08 -10.76 -11.56
CA ARG A 76 -6.00 -10.76 -13.02
C ARG A 76 -4.69 -10.15 -13.49
N GLN A 77 -3.95 -10.87 -14.34
CA GLN A 77 -2.74 -10.37 -14.97
C GLN A 77 -2.65 -10.92 -16.40
N ASN A 78 -2.33 -10.04 -17.35
CA ASN A 78 -2.26 -10.35 -18.79
C ASN A 78 -3.57 -10.99 -19.29
N GLY A 79 -4.71 -10.45 -18.85
CA GLY A 79 -6.04 -10.94 -19.19
C GLY A 79 -6.44 -12.29 -18.59
N LYS A 80 -5.60 -12.94 -17.77
CA LYS A 80 -5.89 -14.24 -17.15
C LYS A 80 -6.07 -14.12 -15.64
N TRP A 81 -6.97 -14.93 -15.10
CA TRP A 81 -7.18 -15.05 -13.65
C TRP A 81 -6.31 -16.18 -13.09
N GLY A 82 -5.83 -15.97 -11.87
CA GLY A 82 -5.20 -16.99 -11.05
C GLY A 82 -5.18 -16.57 -9.58
N PHE A 83 -4.52 -17.34 -8.74
CA PHE A 83 -4.43 -17.07 -7.31
C PHE A 83 -3.02 -16.67 -6.91
N ILE A 84 -2.94 -15.79 -5.92
CA ILE A 84 -1.70 -15.44 -5.23
C ILE A 84 -1.83 -15.67 -3.73
N ASN A 85 -0.70 -15.93 -3.06
CA ASN A 85 -0.64 -15.91 -1.61
C ASN A 85 -0.41 -14.48 -1.06
N LYS A 86 -0.36 -14.34 0.28
CA LYS A 86 -0.16 -13.03 0.95
C LYS A 86 1.19 -12.35 0.70
N ARG A 87 2.17 -13.07 0.14
CA ARG A 87 3.46 -12.51 -0.32
C ARG A 87 3.39 -12.04 -1.78
N GLY A 88 2.28 -12.27 -2.48
CA GLY A 88 2.10 -11.92 -3.88
C GLY A 88 2.74 -12.92 -4.86
N GLU A 89 3.05 -14.12 -4.40
CA GLU A 89 3.54 -15.25 -5.20
C GLU A 89 2.34 -16.00 -5.80
N TRP A 90 2.45 -16.41 -7.07
CA TRP A 90 1.41 -17.20 -7.75
C TRP A 90 1.31 -18.61 -7.16
N LEU A 91 0.08 -19.13 -7.10
CA LEU A 91 -0.26 -20.50 -6.67
C LEU A 91 -0.66 -21.37 -7.86
#